data_AF-U1GFB7-F1
#
_entry.id   AF-U1GFB7-F1
#
_cell.length_a   1.000
_cell.length_b   1.000
_cell.length_c   1.000
_cell.angle_alpha   90.00
_cell.angle_beta   90.00
_cell.angle_gamma   90.00
#
_symmetry.space_group_name_H-M   'P 1'
#
loop_
_entity.id
_entity.type
_entity.pdbx_description
1 polymer ?
#
loop_
_entity_poly.entity_id
_entity_poly.type
_entity_poly.pdbx_seq_one_letter_code
_entity_poly.pdbx_strand_id
1 'polypeptide(L)'
;MPSPRGLQSATGADGEILVAIDLGTTFSGVAWTHTARPGTHTVIDQWPDEHDSLDGITSAKVPTEICYDEDGIRWGFQIPASRSRY
;
A
#
# COMPACT_ATOMS: atom_id res chain seq x y z
N MET A 1 26.18 -6.58 -46.11
CA MET A 1 26.40 -6.59 -44.65
C MET A 1 25.11 -6.13 -43.99
N PRO A 2 24.30 -7.00 -43.36
CA PRO A 2 23.17 -6.52 -42.58
C PRO A 2 23.62 -6.14 -41.16
N SER A 3 23.23 -4.95 -40.72
CA SER A 3 23.46 -4.39 -39.38
C SER A 3 22.77 -5.21 -38.27
N PRO A 4 23.20 -5.07 -37.00
CA PRO A 4 22.70 -5.88 -35.90
C PRO A 4 21.23 -5.56 -35.61
N ARG A 5 20.42 -6.60 -35.40
CA ARG A 5 19.05 -6.48 -34.87
C ARG A 5 19.11 -5.70 -33.56
N GLY A 6 18.58 -4.48 -33.57
CA GLY A 6 18.23 -3.78 -32.36
C GLY A 6 17.33 -4.67 -31.52
N LEU A 7 17.68 -4.81 -30.25
CA LEU A 7 16.80 -5.35 -29.23
C LEU A 7 15.50 -4.55 -29.32
N GLN A 8 14.46 -5.15 -29.88
CA GLN A 8 13.12 -4.62 -29.78
C GLN A 8 12.77 -4.74 -28.30
N SER A 9 12.98 -3.66 -27.56
CA SER A 9 12.29 -3.46 -26.30
C SER A 9 10.81 -3.67 -26.60
N ALA A 10 10.19 -4.62 -25.92
CA ALA A 10 8.77 -4.85 -26.06
C ALA A 10 8.07 -3.54 -25.69
N THR A 11 7.65 -2.77 -26.70
CA THR A 11 6.67 -1.70 -26.53
C THR A 11 5.33 -2.39 -26.27
N GLY A 12 5.10 -2.71 -25.00
CA GLY A 12 3.81 -3.12 -24.46
C GLY A 12 3.28 -1.99 -23.58
N ALA A 13 2.01 -1.67 -23.73
CA ALA A 13 1.28 -0.61 -23.05
C ALA A 13 1.01 -0.91 -21.56
N ASP A 14 1.91 -1.59 -20.87
CA ASP A 14 1.74 -2.01 -19.48
C ASP A 14 2.54 -1.06 -18.60
N GLY A 15 1.87 -0.02 -18.08
CA GLY A 15 2.49 0.87 -17.10
C GLY A 15 2.82 0.15 -15.80
N GLU A 16 3.69 0.76 -15.01
CA GLU A 16 4.11 0.27 -13.70
C GLU A 16 3.26 0.92 -12.60
N ILE A 17 3.04 0.20 -11.50
CA ILE A 17 2.47 0.78 -10.27
C ILE A 17 3.63 1.19 -9.36
N LEU A 18 3.74 2.48 -9.08
CA LEU A 18 4.67 3.02 -8.10
C LEU A 18 3.92 3.20 -6.78
N VAL A 19 4.50 2.68 -5.69
CA VAL A 19 3.95 2.78 -4.34
C VAL A 19 4.89 3.62 -3.48
N ALA A 20 4.35 4.65 -2.84
CA ALA A 20 5.05 5.47 -1.86
C ALA A 20 4.57 5.08 -0.45
N ILE A 21 5.50 4.83 0.45
CA ILE A 21 5.23 4.40 1.83
C ILE A 21 5.84 5.43 2.79
N ASP A 22 5.03 5.95 3.70
CA ASP A 22 5.43 6.79 4.83
C ASP A 22 5.36 5.95 6.11
N LEU A 23 6.52 5.68 6.73
CA LEU A 23 6.61 4.96 8.01
C LEU A 23 6.91 5.98 9.12
N GLY A 24 5.86 6.69 9.55
CA GLY A 24 5.96 7.62 10.67
C GLY A 24 5.98 6.90 12.02
N THR A 25 6.34 7.62 13.08
CA THR A 25 6.36 7.06 14.45
C THR A 25 4.97 6.82 15.03
N THR A 26 3.99 7.65 14.69
CA THR A 26 2.61 7.55 15.21
C THR A 26 1.65 7.02 14.15
N PHE A 27 1.84 7.44 12.91
CA PHE A 27 0.96 7.09 11.80
C PHE A 27 1.78 6.77 10.57
N SER A 28 1.34 5.76 9.83
CA SER A 28 1.87 5.35 8.54
C SER A 28 0.84 5.61 7.44
N GLY A 29 1.31 5.76 6.20
CA GLY A 29 0.44 6.02 5.06
C GLY A 29 1.01 5.40 3.78
N VAL A 30 0.11 5.13 2.82
CA VAL A 30 0.47 4.58 1.52
C VAL A 30 -0.23 5.41 0.43
N ALA A 31 0.49 5.69 -0.64
CA ALA A 31 -0.07 6.24 -1.86
C ALA A 31 0.49 5.48 -3.07
N TRP A 32 -0.23 5.51 -4.19
CA TRP A 32 0.21 4.88 -5.41
C TRP A 32 -0.09 5.72 -6.65
N THR A 33 0.63 5.43 -7.73
CA THR A 33 0.38 6.00 -9.06
C THR A 33 0.70 4.97 -10.14
N HIS A 34 0.06 5.11 -11.30
CA HIS A 34 0.36 4.30 -12.47
C HIS A 34 1.17 5.11 -13.48
N THR A 35 2.31 4.60 -13.93
CA THR A 35 3.23 5.38 -14.79
C THR A 35 2.63 5.75 -16.15
N ALA A 36 1.63 5.01 -16.64
CA ALA A 36 0.89 5.39 -17.84
C ALA A 36 -0.09 6.58 -17.64
N ARG A 37 -0.27 7.05 -16.40
CA ARG A 37 -1.11 8.22 -16.04
C ARG A 37 -0.31 9.24 -15.22
N PRO A 38 0.73 9.87 -15.83
CA PRO A 38 1.56 10.83 -15.12
C PRO A 38 0.73 11.99 -14.57
N GLY A 39 1.01 12.41 -13.33
CA GLY A 39 0.30 13.49 -12.63
C GLY A 39 -0.92 13.05 -11.81
N THR A 40 -1.38 11.80 -11.94
CA THR A 40 -2.43 11.25 -11.06
C THR A 40 -1.80 10.39 -9.97
N HIS A 41 -2.11 10.67 -8.71
CA HIS A 41 -1.75 9.81 -7.58
C HIS A 41 -2.97 9.60 -6.69
N THR A 42 -3.02 8.45 -6.02
CA THR A 42 -4.13 8.07 -5.15
C THR A 42 -3.57 7.71 -3.78
N VAL A 43 -4.10 8.34 -2.74
CA VAL A 43 -3.81 7.97 -1.35
C VAL A 43 -4.70 6.79 -0.98
N ILE A 44 -4.14 5.80 -0.29
CA ILE A 44 -4.93 4.76 0.37
C ILE A 44 -5.52 5.37 1.63
N ASP A 45 -6.83 5.53 1.63
CA ASP A 45 -7.59 6.08 2.76
C ASP A 45 -8.60 5.09 3.35
N GLN A 46 -8.75 3.90 2.77
CA GLN A 46 -9.52 2.80 3.36
C GLN A 46 -8.59 1.71 3.84
N TRP A 47 -8.71 1.37 5.11
CA TRP A 47 -7.86 0.40 5.80
C TRP A 47 -8.73 -0.70 6.42
N PRO A 48 -8.25 -1.94 6.50
CA PRO A 48 -8.99 -3.01 7.15
C PRO A 48 -9.20 -2.69 8.63
N ASP A 49 -10.40 -2.99 9.14
CA ASP A 49 -10.77 -2.86 10.54
C ASP A 49 -10.62 -4.20 11.27
N GLU A 50 -11.02 -4.26 12.55
CA GLU A 50 -10.95 -5.47 13.37
C GLU A 50 -11.64 -6.69 12.73
N HIS A 51 -12.69 -6.47 11.93
CA HIS A 51 -13.49 -7.53 11.31
C HIS A 51 -13.07 -7.85 9.87
N ASP A 52 -11.99 -7.23 9.36
CA ASP A 52 -11.55 -7.34 7.96
C ASP A 52 -12.68 -7.03 6.96
N SER A 53 -13.54 -6.08 7.32
CA SER A 53 -14.72 -5.74 6.54
C SER A 53 -14.33 -4.98 5.27
N LEU A 54 -15.13 -5.15 4.21
CA LEU A 54 -14.93 -4.45 2.93
C LEU A 54 -15.05 -2.92 3.05
N ASP A 55 -15.72 -2.44 4.10
CA ASP A 55 -15.97 -1.01 4.33
C ASP A 55 -14.94 -0.36 5.28
N GLY A 56 -14.13 -1.17 5.98
CA GLY A 56 -12.95 -0.76 6.74
C GLY A 56 -13.09 0.49 7.62
N ILE A 57 -11.94 1.10 7.94
CA ILE A 57 -11.86 2.46 8.51
C ILE A 57 -11.37 3.41 7.44
N THR A 58 -12.13 4.48 7.21
CA THR A 58 -11.74 5.57 6.32
C THR A 58 -10.89 6.59 7.07
N SER A 59 -9.60 6.65 6.75
CA SER A 59 -8.62 7.59 7.29
C SER A 59 -7.42 7.73 6.35
N ALA A 60 -6.91 8.94 6.14
CA ALA A 60 -5.75 9.19 5.28
C ALA A 60 -4.44 8.51 5.78
N LYS A 61 -4.41 8.13 7.06
CA LYS A 61 -3.29 7.40 7.68
C LYS A 61 -3.80 6.36 8.68
N VAL A 62 -2.97 5.38 8.97
CA VAL A 62 -3.23 4.27 9.90
C VAL A 62 -2.20 4.30 11.04
N PRO A 63 -2.55 3.94 12.30
CA PRO A 63 -1.59 3.91 13.40
C PRO A 63 -0.36 3.03 13.08
N THR A 64 0.84 3.52 13.40
CA THR A 64 2.09 2.74 13.27
C THR A 64 2.24 1.82 14.49
N GLU A 65 1.32 0.89 14.64
CA GLU A 65 1.28 -0.01 15.78
C GLU A 65 1.05 -1.44 15.29
N ILE A 66 1.73 -2.39 15.91
CA ILE A 66 1.58 -3.81 15.61
C ILE A 66 1.14 -4.57 16.86
N CYS A 67 0.36 -5.63 16.67
CA CYS A 67 -0.03 -6.55 17.72
C CYS A 67 0.34 -7.98 17.29
N TYR A 68 0.97 -8.71 18.20
CA TYR A 68 1.30 -10.12 18.04
C TYR A 68 0.51 -10.92 19.07
N ASP A 69 -0.24 -11.92 18.63
CA ASP A 69 -0.96 -12.81 19.52
C ASP A 69 -1.22 -14.19 18.89
N GLU A 70 -1.98 -15.02 19.60
CA GLU A 70 -2.31 -16.40 19.19
C GLU A 70 -3.08 -16.47 17.86
N ASP A 71 -3.81 -15.41 17.50
CA ASP A 71 -4.58 -15.34 16.25
C ASP A 71 -3.71 -14.84 15.06
N GLY A 72 -2.49 -14.36 15.35
CA GLY A 72 -1.52 -13.93 14.35
C GLY A 72 -1.02 -12.50 14.57
N ILE A 73 -0.77 -11.82 13.45
CA ILE A 73 -0.23 -10.45 13.43
C ILE A 73 -1.34 -9.52 12.97
N ARG A 74 -1.61 -8.48 13.75
CA ARG A 74 -2.53 -7.38 13.42
C ARG A 74 -1.78 -6.07 13.37
N TRP A 75 -2.24 -5.15 12.53
CA TRP A 75 -1.61 -3.85 12.36
C TRP A 75 -2.65 -2.73 12.34
N GLY A 76 -2.31 -1.57 12.90
CA GLY A 76 -3.13 -0.37 12.79
C GLY A 76 -4.55 -0.52 13.34
N PHE A 77 -5.54 -0.26 12.49
CA PHE A 77 -6.96 -0.31 12.83
C PHE A 77 -7.50 -1.73 13.05
N GLN A 78 -6.77 -2.77 12.65
CA GLN A 78 -7.16 -4.15 12.89
C GLN A 78 -6.93 -4.58 14.35
N ILE A 79 -6.15 -3.82 15.12
CA ILE A 79 -5.86 -4.16 16.51
C ILE A 79 -7.09 -3.77 17.37
N PRO A 80 -7.70 -4.70 18.12
CA PRO A 80 -8.77 -4.39 19.06
C PRO A 80 -8.31 -3.47 20.17
N ALA A 81 -9.23 -2.70 20.76
CA ALA A 81 -8.91 -1.82 21.90
C ALA A 81 -8.43 -2.59 23.15
N SER A 82 -8.78 -3.87 23.27
CA SER A 82 -8.43 -4.74 24.39
C SER A 82 -7.05 -5.40 24.29
N ARG A 83 -6.38 -5.29 23.13
CA ARG A 83 -5.09 -5.94 22.87
C ARG A 83 -3.93 -4.96 23.11
N SER A 84 -2.79 -5.49 23.55
CA SER A 84 -1.55 -4.72 23.66
C SER A 84 -1.01 -4.34 22.29
N ARG A 85 -0.52 -3.11 22.17
CA ARG A 85 0.06 -2.51 20.96
C ARG A 85 1.55 -2.27 21.17
N TYR A 86 2.34 -2.48 20.12
CA TYR A 86 3.79 -2.29 20.10
C TYR A 86 4.20 -1.33 19.00
#